data_AF-A0A7C8ZXK8-F1
#
_entry.id   AF-A0A7C8ZXK8-F1
#
_cell.length_a   1.000
_cell.length_b   1.000
_cell.length_c   1.000
_cell.angle_alpha   90.00
_cell.angle_beta   90.00
_cell.angle_gamma   90.00
#
_symmetry.space_group_name_H-M   'P 1'
#
loop_
_entity.id
_entity.type
_entity.pdbx_description
1 polymer ?
#
loop_
_entity_poly.entity_id
_entity_poly.type
_entity_poly.pdbx_seq_one_letter_code
_entity_poly.pdbx_strand_id
1 'polypeptide(L)'
;HHQHHHHNDEKAKEDPKKEMKHHKNLEHLGKAVAVAAGVYAKHEKHEAKKKPEEAHKHKVKQEIAATVAVGAAGFALHEHHKKKEAKHELKQLKKHHHHHH
;
A
#
# COMPACT_ATOMS: atom_id res chain seq x y z
N HIS A 1 9.64 -45.37 -22.32
CA HIS A 1 9.80 -43.90 -22.33
C HIS A 1 9.37 -43.37 -20.98
N HIS A 2 10.33 -43.05 -20.10
CA HIS A 2 10.11 -42.35 -18.85
C HIS A 2 10.82 -41.02 -18.96
N GLN A 3 10.07 -39.93 -19.02
CA GLN A 3 10.61 -38.58 -18.90
C GLN A 3 9.82 -37.89 -17.79
N HIS A 4 10.33 -38.08 -16.58
CA HIS A 4 10.01 -37.25 -15.42
C HIS A 4 10.46 -35.83 -15.75
N HIS A 5 9.53 -34.99 -16.21
CA HIS A 5 9.69 -33.55 -16.13
C HIS A 5 9.04 -33.07 -14.84
N HIS A 6 9.75 -33.29 -13.73
CA HIS A 6 9.60 -32.48 -12.53
C HIS A 6 10.23 -31.11 -12.81
N HIS A 7 9.50 -30.24 -13.50
CA HIS A 7 9.80 -28.81 -13.47
C HIS A 7 9.04 -28.21 -12.29
N ASN A 8 9.78 -28.07 -11.19
CA ASN A 8 9.77 -26.92 -10.28
C ASN A 8 8.81 -25.78 -10.66
N ASP A 9 7.53 -25.93 -10.34
CA ASP A 9 6.58 -24.83 -10.22
C ASP A 9 5.76 -25.02 -8.93
N GLU A 10 6.44 -25.40 -7.86
CA GLU A 10 6.01 -25.01 -6.53
C GLU A 10 6.17 -23.48 -6.46
N LYS A 11 5.17 -22.75 -6.98
CA LYS A 11 4.82 -21.47 -6.37
C LYS A 11 4.58 -21.82 -4.91
N ALA A 12 5.60 -21.65 -4.08
CA ALA A 12 5.48 -21.73 -2.64
C ALA A 12 4.26 -20.86 -2.32
N LYS A 13 3.15 -21.50 -1.94
CA LYS A 13 1.95 -20.78 -1.52
C LYS A 13 2.43 -19.82 -0.45
N GLU A 14 2.43 -18.53 -0.75
CA GLU A 14 2.89 -17.55 0.22
C GLU A 14 2.05 -17.74 1.48
N ASP A 15 2.72 -17.88 2.63
CA ASP A 15 2.02 -18.05 3.90
C ASP A 15 1.07 -16.86 4.07
N PRO A 16 -0.26 -17.07 4.20
CA PRO A 16 -1.22 -15.97 4.30
C PRO A 16 -0.91 -15.00 5.45
N LYS A 17 -0.17 -15.45 6.47
CA LYS A 17 0.32 -14.58 7.55
C LYS A 17 1.45 -13.66 7.08
N LYS A 18 2.35 -14.13 6.21
CA LYS A 18 3.43 -13.32 5.61
C LYS A 18 2.84 -12.27 4.67
N GLU A 19 1.90 -12.66 3.82
CA GLU A 19 1.18 -11.76 2.90
C GLU A 19 0.39 -10.68 3.67
N MET A 20 -0.36 -11.07 4.70
CA MET A 20 -1.07 -10.10 5.55
C MET A 20 -0.13 -9.09 6.22
N LYS A 21 1.07 -9.54 6.67
CA LYS A 21 2.09 -8.63 7.24
C LYS A 21 2.66 -7.69 6.19
N HIS A 22 2.88 -8.16 4.97
CA HIS A 22 3.38 -7.37 3.86
C HIS A 22 2.44 -6.21 3.54
N HIS A 23 1.16 -6.51 3.26
CA HIS A 23 0.15 -5.47 2.97
C HIS A 23 -0.11 -4.54 4.15
N LYS A 24 0.01 -5.02 5.40
CA LYS A 24 -0.08 -4.14 6.58
C LYS A 24 1.03 -3.09 6.60
N ASN A 25 2.27 -3.48 6.28
CA ASN A 25 3.40 -2.55 6.25
C ASN A 25 3.26 -1.54 5.11
N LEU A 26 2.83 -1.99 3.93
CA LEU A 26 2.60 -1.12 2.78
C LEU A 26 1.43 -0.16 2.99
N GLU A 27 0.33 -0.61 3.60
CA GLU A 27 -0.78 0.25 4.02
C GLU A 27 -0.30 1.36 4.96
N HIS A 28 0.52 1.02 5.96
CA HIS A 28 1.06 2.01 6.91
C HIS A 28 2.01 2.99 6.24
N LEU A 29 2.88 2.51 5.34
CA LEU A 29 3.78 3.35 4.57
C LEU A 29 2.98 4.32 3.69
N GLY A 30 1.98 3.84 2.94
CA GLY A 30 1.11 4.67 2.12
C GLY A 30 0.39 5.75 2.93
N LYS A 31 -0.13 5.41 4.12
CA LYS A 31 -0.73 6.39 5.04
C LYS A 31 0.28 7.44 5.51
N ALA A 32 1.48 7.03 5.90
CA ALA A 32 2.52 7.94 6.37
C ALA A 32 2.95 8.91 5.26
N VAL A 33 3.15 8.42 4.03
CA VAL A 33 3.47 9.24 2.86
C VAL A 33 2.33 10.20 2.55
N ALA A 34 1.07 9.74 2.58
CA ALA A 34 -0.09 10.60 2.33
C ALA A 34 -0.18 11.76 3.34
N VAL A 35 0.01 11.48 4.62
CA VAL A 35 0.00 12.50 5.68
C VAL A 35 1.15 13.49 5.50
N ALA A 36 2.39 12.99 5.32
CA ALA A 36 3.56 13.84 5.16
C ALA A 36 3.45 14.77 3.94
N ALA A 37 3.05 14.22 2.79
CA ALA A 37 2.85 14.99 1.56
C ALA A 37 1.70 15.99 1.69
N GLY A 38 0.61 15.64 2.38
CA GLY A 38 -0.49 16.57 2.68
C GLY A 38 -0.07 17.74 3.57
N VAL A 39 0.75 17.48 4.60
CA VAL A 39 1.32 18.55 5.45
C VAL A 39 2.27 19.44 4.64
N TYR A 40 3.13 18.86 3.82
CA TYR A 40 4.02 19.61 2.95
C TYR A 40 3.26 20.47 1.94
N ALA A 41 2.22 19.94 1.30
CA ALA A 41 1.36 20.71 0.40
C ALA A 41 0.72 21.91 1.13
N LYS A 42 0.21 21.70 2.36
CA LYS A 42 -0.32 22.79 3.18
C LYS A 42 0.74 23.84 3.51
N HIS A 43 1.97 23.42 3.79
CA HIS A 43 3.10 24.32 4.06
C HIS A 43 3.45 25.16 2.82
N GLU A 44 3.63 24.54 1.66
CA GLU A 44 3.95 25.25 0.42
C GLU A 44 2.86 26.24 0.01
N LYS A 45 1.58 25.88 0.20
CA LYS A 45 0.45 26.80 -0.01
C LYS A 45 0.54 28.05 0.88
N HIS A 46 1.05 27.90 2.09
CA HIS A 46 1.22 29.00 3.03
C HIS A 46 2.41 29.89 2.65
N GLU A 47 3.54 29.30 2.24
CA GLU A 47 4.71 30.04 1.77
C GLU A 47 4.43 30.82 0.48
N ALA A 48 3.65 30.26 -0.44
CA ALA A 48 3.20 30.96 -1.65
C ALA A 48 2.45 32.27 -1.35
N LYS A 49 1.73 32.35 -0.22
CA LYS A 49 1.03 33.56 0.21
C LYS A 49 1.96 34.58 0.87
N LYS A 50 3.01 34.11 1.55
CA LYS A 50 3.98 34.98 2.22
C LYS A 50 4.98 35.61 1.26
N LYS A 51 5.37 34.86 0.22
CA LYS A 51 6.40 35.26 -0.76
C LYS A 51 5.83 35.27 -2.17
N PRO A 52 5.12 36.33 -2.58
CA PRO A 52 4.48 36.41 -3.90
C PRO A 52 5.47 36.27 -5.06
N GLU A 53 6.72 36.71 -4.88
CA GLU A 53 7.80 36.58 -5.87
C GLU A 53 8.19 35.12 -6.17
N GLU A 54 8.09 34.22 -5.17
CA GLU A 54 8.34 32.77 -5.32
C GLU A 54 7.05 31.94 -5.44
N ALA A 55 5.88 32.59 -5.52
CA ALA A 55 4.58 31.92 -5.42
C ALA A 55 4.36 30.83 -6.48
N HIS A 56 4.89 31.03 -7.70
CA HIS A 56 4.77 30.04 -8.77
C HIS A 56 5.45 28.71 -8.41
N LYS A 57 6.69 28.79 -7.92
CA LYS A 57 7.47 27.62 -7.48
C LYS A 57 6.79 26.88 -6.33
N HIS A 58 6.29 27.61 -5.33
CA HIS A 58 5.56 27.03 -4.20
C HIS A 58 4.24 26.38 -4.64
N LYS A 59 3.52 26.97 -5.59
CA LYS A 59 2.28 26.39 -6.14
C LYS A 59 2.53 25.08 -6.87
N VAL A 60 3.60 24.98 -7.66
CA VAL A 60 4.02 23.73 -8.32
C VAL A 60 4.35 22.65 -7.28
N LYS A 61 5.13 22.98 -6.25
CA LYS A 61 5.45 22.04 -5.17
C LYS A 61 4.21 21.58 -4.39
N GLN A 62 3.29 22.50 -4.10
CA GLN A 62 2.01 22.20 -3.47
C GLN A 62 1.21 21.19 -4.31
N GLU A 63 1.11 21.41 -5.62
CA GLU A 63 0.34 20.57 -6.53
C GLU A 63 0.92 19.16 -6.65
N ILE A 64 2.25 19.06 -6.79
CA ILE A 64 2.96 17.77 -6.78
C ILE A 64 2.71 17.04 -5.46
N ALA A 65 2.89 17.72 -4.33
CA ALA A 65 2.71 17.10 -3.02
C ALA A 65 1.26 16.67 -2.76
N ALA A 66 0.28 17.46 -3.20
CA ALA A 66 -1.12 17.08 -3.13
C ALA A 66 -1.41 15.83 -3.99
N THR A 67 -0.83 15.76 -5.19
CA THR A 67 -0.95 14.60 -6.08
C THR A 67 -0.35 13.34 -5.47
N VAL A 68 0.86 13.45 -4.90
CA VAL A 68 1.51 12.37 -4.15
C VAL A 68 0.67 11.93 -2.97
N ALA A 69 0.07 12.87 -2.23
CA ALA A 69 -0.78 12.57 -1.09
C ALA A 69 -2.01 11.73 -1.49
N VAL A 70 -2.69 12.13 -2.57
CA VAL A 70 -3.85 11.39 -3.12
C VAL A 70 -3.43 10.00 -3.61
N GLY A 71 -2.33 9.92 -4.36
CA GLY A 71 -1.81 8.64 -4.87
C GLY A 71 -1.45 7.67 -3.73
N ALA A 72 -0.74 8.16 -2.70
CA ALA A 72 -0.36 7.37 -1.54
C ALA A 72 -1.58 6.95 -0.68
N ALA A 73 -2.59 7.81 -0.56
CA ALA A 73 -3.85 7.46 0.11
C ALA A 73 -4.59 6.36 -0.65
N GLY A 74 -4.70 6.46 -1.98
CA GLY A 74 -5.28 5.43 -2.83
C GLY A 74 -4.53 4.09 -2.73
N PHE A 75 -3.19 4.14 -2.76
CA PHE A 75 -2.34 2.98 -2.54
C PHE A 75 -2.58 2.35 -1.16
N ALA A 76 -2.63 3.13 -0.09
CA ALA A 76 -2.93 2.60 1.24
C ALA A 76 -4.29 1.91 1.33
N LEU A 77 -5.31 2.43 0.63
CA LEU A 77 -6.62 1.77 0.54
C LEU A 77 -6.56 0.46 -0.23
N HIS A 78 -5.77 0.39 -1.31
CA HIS A 78 -5.53 -0.83 -2.07
C HIS A 78 -4.90 -1.92 -1.19
N GLU A 79 -3.81 -1.58 -0.48
CA GLU A 79 -3.12 -2.49 0.42
C GLU A 79 -3.99 -2.93 1.60
N HIS A 80 -4.81 -2.01 2.13
CA HIS A 80 -5.79 -2.35 3.15
C HIS A 80 -6.82 -3.38 2.67
N HIS A 81 -7.24 -3.31 1.40
CA HIS A 81 -8.14 -4.29 0.81
C HIS A 81 -7.46 -5.66 0.68
N LYS A 82 -6.25 -5.70 0.09
CA LYS A 82 -5.45 -6.93 -0.05
C LYS A 82 -5.18 -7.62 1.28
N LYS A 83 -4.83 -6.85 2.31
CA LYS A 83 -4.70 -7.37 3.70
C LYS A 83 -5.98 -8.04 4.21
N LYS A 84 -7.16 -7.51 3.88
CA LYS A 84 -8.44 -8.11 4.28
C LYS A 84 -8.73 -9.40 3.54
N GLU A 85 -8.40 -9.48 2.25
CA GLU A 85 -8.50 -10.70 1.44
C GLU A 85 -7.65 -11.82 2.06
N ALA A 86 -6.35 -11.58 2.26
CA ALA A 86 -5.44 -12.56 2.89
C ALA A 86 -5.93 -13.00 4.30
N LYS A 87 -6.51 -12.07 5.08
CA LYS A 87 -7.10 -12.41 6.38
C LYS A 87 -8.35 -13.30 6.24
N HIS A 88 -9.16 -13.10 5.21
CA HIS A 88 -10.33 -13.92 4.96
C HIS A 88 -9.93 -15.33 4.54
N GLU A 89 -8.97 -15.47 3.64
CA GLU A 89 -8.42 -16.76 3.21
C GLU A 89 -7.84 -17.57 4.39
N LEU A 90 -7.04 -16.92 5.24
CA LEU A 90 -6.50 -17.55 6.45
C LEU A 90 -7.60 -18.07 7.38
N LYS A 91 -8.73 -17.36 7.49
CA LYS A 91 -9.88 -17.80 8.29
C LYS A 91 -10.58 -19.01 7.65
N GLN A 92 -10.74 -19.02 6.33
CA GLN A 92 -11.36 -20.14 5.63
C GLN A 92 -10.50 -21.40 5.76
N LEU A 93 -9.19 -21.30 5.54
CA LEU A 93 -8.26 -22.42 5.71
C LEU A 93 -8.38 -23.05 7.10
N LYS A 94 -8.42 -22.23 8.16
CA LYS A 94 -8.60 -22.70 9.53
C LYS A 94 -9.93 -23.41 9.74
N LYS A 95 -11.04 -22.89 9.21
CA LYS A 95 -12.36 -23.52 9.34
C LYS A 95 -12.42 -24.89 8.67
N HIS A 96 -11.86 -25.03 7.47
CA HIS A 96 -11.84 -26.31 6.75
C HIS A 96 -11.03 -27.37 7.50
N HIS A 97 -9.94 -26.99 8.18
CA HIS A 97 -9.16 -27.91 9.00
C HIS A 97 -9.93 -28.44 10.23
N HIS A 98 -10.90 -27.68 10.75
CA HIS A 98 -11.73 -28.12 11.89
C HIS A 98 -12.88 -29.06 11.51
N HIS A 99 -13.25 -29.14 10.23
CA HIS A 99 -14.33 -30.01 9.75
C HIS A 99 -13.86 -31.41 9.31
N HIS A 100 -12.55 -31.65 9.26
CA HIS A 100 -11.95 -32.91 8.84
C HIS A 100 -11.44 -33.78 10.01
N HIS A 101 -11.90 -33.51 11.23
CA HIS A 101 -11.47 -34.21 12.44
C HIS A 101 -12.66 -34.85 13.18
#